data_AF-A0A960WF28-F1
#
_entry.id   AF-A0A960WF28-F1
#
_cell.length_a   1.000
_cell.length_b   1.000
_cell.length_c   1.000
_cell.angle_alpha   90.00
_cell.angle_beta   90.00
_cell.angle_gamma   90.00
#
_symmetry.space_group_name_H-M   'P 1'
#
loop_
_entity.id
_entity.type
_entity.pdbx_description
1 polymer ?
#
loop_
_entity_poly.entity_id
_entity_poly.type
_entity_poly.pdbx_seq_one_letter_code
_entity_poly.pdbx_strand_id
1 'polypeptide(L)'
;LEKEKIINAVKRIYEPFTLEELNKKISQMLTPDDVLCPVEIIYQTIEGLHDAIPDHKGDWYFTGNYPTPGGNKVVNQAFINYIEGNNSRAYS
;
A
#
# COMPACT_ATOMS: atom_id res chain seq x y z
N LEU A 1 12.46 -4.46 19.66
CA LEU A 1 12.75 -3.03 19.38
C LEU A 1 11.62 -2.20 19.94
N GLU A 2 11.93 -1.07 20.57
CA GLU A 2 10.94 -0.01 20.85
C GLU A 2 10.27 0.40 19.52
N LYS A 3 8.96 0.69 19.54
CA LYS A 3 8.17 0.89 18.30
C LYS A 3 8.72 2.05 17.49
N GLU A 4 9.23 3.06 18.18
CA GLU A 4 9.81 4.31 17.68
C GLU A 4 11.07 4.07 16.84
N LYS A 5 11.74 2.91 17.01
CA LYS A 5 12.94 2.52 16.27
C LYS A 5 12.63 1.62 15.07
N ILE A 6 11.36 1.27 14.84
CA ILE A 6 10.96 0.38 13.75
C ILE A 6 10.87 1.17 12.45
N ILE A 7 11.76 0.84 11.52
CA ILE A 7 11.77 1.37 10.15
C ILE A 7 10.72 0.61 9.33
N ASN A 8 9.93 1.33 8.53
CA ASN A 8 9.01 0.73 7.56
C ASN A 8 9.81 0.07 6.43
N ALA A 9 9.96 -1.25 6.49
CA ALA A 9 10.69 -2.01 5.47
C ALA A 9 9.87 -2.18 4.18
N VAL A 10 8.53 -2.16 4.31
CA VAL A 10 7.58 -2.34 3.20
C VAL A 10 7.65 -1.19 2.21
N LYS A 11 8.01 0.03 2.63
CA LYS A 11 8.19 1.17 1.72
C LYS A 11 9.17 0.87 0.58
N ARG A 12 10.22 0.07 0.84
CA ARG A 12 11.21 -0.35 -0.17
C ARG A 12 10.65 -1.24 -1.27
N ILE A 13 9.49 -1.87 -1.03
CA ILE A 13 8.78 -2.66 -2.06
C ILE A 13 8.10 -1.73 -3.06
N TYR A 14 7.68 -0.53 -2.63
CA TYR A 14 7.02 0.46 -3.47
C TYR A 14 8.02 1.34 -4.23
N GLU A 15 9.19 1.62 -3.66
CA GLU A 15 10.25 2.47 -4.25
C GLU A 15 10.59 2.20 -5.72
N PRO A 16 10.63 0.96 -6.23
CA PRO A 16 10.96 0.68 -7.63
C PRO A 16 9.84 1.00 -8.63
N PHE A 17 8.64 1.32 -8.16
CA PHE A 17 7.45 1.47 -9.00
C PHE A 17 6.91 2.89 -8.96
N THR A 18 6.51 3.38 -10.12
CA THR A 18 5.73 4.61 -10.25
C THR A 18 4.26 4.38 -9.89
N LEU A 19 3.55 5.45 -9.53
CA LEU A 19 2.12 5.37 -9.25
C LEU A 19 1.32 4.87 -10.47
N GLU A 20 1.74 5.24 -11.68
CA GLU A 20 1.13 4.77 -12.92
C GLU A 20 1.27 3.25 -13.11
N GLU A 21 2.46 2.70 -12.85
CA GLU A 21 2.69 1.25 -12.92
C GLU A 21 1.87 0.49 -11.89
N LEU A 22 1.77 1.01 -10.67
CA LEU A 22 0.91 0.44 -9.62
C LEU A 22 -0.56 0.45 -10.05
N ASN A 23 -1.07 1.57 -10.54
CA ASN A 23 -2.45 1.71 -11.00
C ASN A 23 -2.77 0.77 -12.16
N LYS A 24 -1.84 0.65 -13.12
CA LYS A 24 -1.95 -0.30 -14.23
C LYS A 24 -2.00 -1.74 -13.72
N LYS A 25 -1.15 -2.10 -12.76
CA LYS A 25 -1.15 -3.44 -12.18
C LYS A 25 -2.43 -3.74 -11.41
N ILE A 26 -2.96 -2.77 -10.66
CA ILE A 26 -4.25 -2.92 -9.96
C ILE A 26 -5.38 -3.10 -10.96
N SER A 27 -5.42 -2.30 -12.03
CA SER A 27 -6.42 -2.43 -13.11
C SER A 27 -6.36 -3.83 -13.72
N GLN A 28 -5.16 -4.34 -14.03
CA GLN A 28 -4.96 -5.70 -14.52
C GLN A 28 -5.46 -6.77 -13.55
N MET A 29 -5.19 -6.63 -12.25
CA MET A 29 -5.60 -7.61 -11.24
C MET A 29 -7.11 -7.63 -11.00
N LEU A 30 -7.79 -6.50 -11.21
CA LEU A 30 -9.22 -6.36 -11.02
C LEU A 30 -10.03 -6.61 -12.29
N THR A 31 -9.38 -6.63 -13.46
CA THR A 31 -10.02 -6.94 -14.74
C THR A 31 -10.25 -8.45 -14.84
N PRO A 32 -11.51 -8.92 -14.92
CA PRO A 32 -11.80 -10.32 -15.15
C PRO A 32 -11.34 -10.79 -16.54
N ASP A 33 -11.00 -12.07 -16.66
CA ASP A 33 -10.47 -12.65 -17.90
C ASP A 33 -11.47 -12.63 -19.07
N ASP A 34 -12.78 -12.56 -18.79
CA ASP A 34 -13.85 -12.50 -19.79
C ASP A 34 -14.13 -11.08 -20.31
N VAL A 35 -13.47 -10.06 -19.74
CA VAL A 35 -13.56 -8.67 -20.21
C VAL A 35 -12.55 -8.44 -21.33
N LEU A 36 -13.06 -8.25 -22.54
CA LEU A 36 -12.25 -8.11 -23.75
C LEU A 36 -11.89 -6.65 -24.09
N CYS A 37 -12.45 -5.67 -23.38
CA CYS A 37 -12.13 -4.26 -23.58
C CYS A 37 -11.04 -3.79 -22.59
N PRO A 38 -10.24 -2.76 -22.96
CA PRO A 38 -9.33 -2.13 -22.01
C PRO A 38 -10.09 -1.57 -20.81
N VAL A 39 -9.66 -1.93 -19.60
CA VAL A 39 -10.17 -1.40 -18.34
C VAL A 39 -9.05 -0.61 -17.68
N GLU A 40 -9.36 0.63 -17.30
CA GLU A 40 -8.47 1.51 -16.55
C GLU A 40 -9.19 1.99 -15.29
N ILE A 41 -8.46 1.99 -14.17
CA ILE A 41 -8.93 2.56 -12.91
C ILE A 41 -8.24 3.91 -12.71
N ILE A 42 -9.05 4.96 -12.63
CA ILE A 42 -8.58 6.33 -12.42
C ILE A 42 -8.62 6.63 -10.92
N TYR A 43 -7.44 6.86 -10.35
CA TYR A 43 -7.28 7.35 -8.97
C TYR A 43 -7.00 8.85 -8.97
N GLN A 44 -7.39 9.54 -7.89
CA GLN A 44 -6.90 10.89 -7.64
C GLN A 44 -5.38 10.89 -7.44
N THR A 45 -4.74 12.00 -7.81
CA THR A 45 -3.33 12.20 -7.44
C THR A 45 -3.19 12.25 -5.91
N ILE A 46 -1.98 11.99 -5.40
CA ILE A 46 -1.73 12.05 -3.95
C ILE A 46 -1.99 13.46 -3.42
N GLU A 47 -1.61 14.48 -4.19
CA GLU A 47 -1.90 15.89 -3.90
C GLU A 47 -3.41 16.12 -3.87
N GLY A 48 -4.15 15.65 -4.89
CA GLY A 48 -5.60 15.80 -4.97
C GLY A 48 -6.34 15.11 -3.84
N LEU A 49 -5.86 13.94 -3.39
CA LEU A 49 -6.38 13.26 -2.19
C LEU A 49 -6.17 14.12 -0.94
N HIS A 50 -4.98 14.68 -0.78
CA HIS A 50 -4.61 15.50 0.37
C HIS A 50 -5.36 16.84 0.43
N ASP A 51 -5.69 17.41 -0.73
CA ASP A 51 -6.48 18.64 -0.85
C ASP A 51 -7.96 18.37 -0.57
N ALA A 52 -8.49 17.25 -1.08
CA ALA A 52 -9.88 16.88 -0.89
C ALA A 52 -10.21 16.52 0.57
N ILE A 53 -9.27 15.88 1.28
CA ILE A 53 -9.47 15.43 2.66
C ILE A 53 -8.24 15.77 3.53
N PRO A 54 -8.12 17.04 3.96
CA PRO A 54 -6.90 17.54 4.60
C PRO A 54 -6.58 16.85 5.93
N ASP A 55 -7.59 16.39 6.67
CA ASP A 55 -7.40 15.76 7.98
C ASP A 55 -7.23 14.23 7.91
N HIS A 56 -7.34 13.63 6.71
CA HIS A 56 -7.26 12.19 6.52
C HIS A 56 -6.32 11.82 5.36
N LYS A 57 -5.02 11.86 5.63
CA LYS A 57 -3.92 11.61 4.69
C LYS A 57 -3.71 10.11 4.38
N GLY A 58 -4.76 9.35 4.11
CA GLY A 58 -4.73 7.87 3.96
C GLY A 58 -3.96 7.31 2.76
N ASP A 59 -2.84 7.91 2.36
CA ASP A 59 -2.10 7.65 1.14
C ASP A 59 -1.21 6.39 1.19
N TRP A 60 -0.96 5.85 2.38
CA TRP A 60 -0.03 4.73 2.60
C TRP A 60 -0.36 3.45 1.80
N TYR A 61 -1.59 3.28 1.32
CA TYR A 61 -1.96 2.19 0.40
C TYR A 61 -1.29 2.33 -0.96
N PHE A 62 -1.08 3.56 -1.42
CA PHE A 62 -0.48 3.89 -2.71
C PHE A 62 1.03 4.17 -2.60
N THR A 63 1.46 4.79 -1.50
CA THR A 63 2.87 5.19 -1.30
C THR A 63 3.69 4.18 -0.50
N GLY A 64 3.05 3.21 0.14
CA GLY A 64 3.68 2.31 1.10
C GLY A 64 4.20 3.02 2.35
N ASN A 65 3.93 4.33 2.52
CA ASN A 65 4.50 5.17 3.56
C ASN A 65 3.62 5.20 4.82
N TYR A 66 3.67 4.15 5.63
CA TYR A 66 2.98 4.11 6.92
C TYR A 66 3.60 5.14 7.88
N PRO A 67 2.83 6.14 8.38
CA PRO A 67 3.42 7.31 9.05
C PRO A 67 3.64 7.12 10.55
N THR A 68 3.06 6.10 11.17
CA THR A 68 3.11 5.92 12.63
C THR A 68 4.02 4.75 13.03
N PRO A 69 4.71 4.83 14.19
CA PRO A 69 5.48 3.71 14.73
C PRO A 69 4.65 2.43 14.90
N GLY A 70 3.38 2.58 15.29
CA GLY A 70 2.43 1.47 15.37
C GLY A 70 2.14 0.85 14.01
N GLY A 71 1.89 1.67 12.99
CA GLY A 71 1.71 1.24 11.60
C GLY A 71 2.93 0.50 11.07
N ASN A 72 4.13 1.01 11.31
CA ASN A 72 5.39 0.36 10.91
C ASN A 72 5.53 -1.03 11.51
N LYS A 73 5.19 -1.19 12.80
CA LYS A 73 5.22 -2.51 13.45
C LYS A 73 4.26 -3.49 12.76
N VAL A 74 3.01 -3.07 12.55
CA VAL A 74 1.97 -3.93 11.97
C VAL A 74 2.31 -4.31 10.53
N VAL A 75 2.72 -3.35 9.70
CA VAL A 75 3.00 -3.62 8.29
C VAL A 75 4.24 -4.52 8.11
N ASN A 76 5.27 -4.33 8.94
CA ASN A 76 6.43 -5.21 8.91
C ASN A 76 6.07 -6.63 9.36
N GLN A 77 5.22 -6.77 10.38
CA GLN A 77 4.73 -8.09 10.81
C GLN A 77 3.87 -8.75 9.73
N ALA A 78 3.02 -7.98 9.04
CA ALA A 78 2.24 -8.49 7.91
C ALA A 78 3.14 -8.98 6.77
N PHE A 79 4.22 -8.26 6.49
CA PHE A 79 5.20 -8.67 5.49
C PHE A 79 5.92 -9.96 5.88
N ILE A 80 6.36 -10.10 7.14
CA ILE A 80 6.96 -11.34 7.66
C ILE A 80 5.97 -12.50 7.52
N ASN A 81 4.72 -12.30 7.96
CA ASN A 81 3.67 -13.31 7.88
C ASN A 81 3.44 -13.78 6.43
N TYR A 82 3.41 -12.86 5.47
CA TYR A 82 3.29 -13.19 4.05
C TYR A 82 4.45 -14.06 3.54
N ILE A 83 5.69 -13.69 3.86
CA ILE A 83 6.89 -14.43 3.44
C ILE A 83 6.96 -15.82 4.09
N GLU A 84 6.53 -15.95 5.34
CA GLU A 84 6.51 -17.22 6.09
C GLU A 84 5.27 -18.08 5.81
N GLY A 85 4.30 -17.60 5.01
CA GLY A 85 3.04 -18.30 4.76
C GLY A 85 2.11 -18.40 5.98
N ASN A 86 2.26 -17.49 6.94
CA ASN A 86 1.47 -17.45 8.16
C ASN A 86 0.21 -16.58 7.98
N ASN A 87 -0.97 -17.19 8.09
CA ASN A 87 -2.27 -16.51 7.94
C ASN A 87 -2.76 -15.79 9.21
N SER A 88 -1.94 -15.70 10.26
CA SER A 88 -2.28 -15.00 11.49
C SER A 88 -2.37 -13.48 11.27
N ARG A 89 -3.21 -12.81 12.05
CA ARG A 89 -3.31 -11.34 12.02
C ARG A 89 -1.98 -10.71 12.46
N ALA A 90 -1.57 -9.66 11.77
CA ALA A 90 -0.35 -8.90 12.08
C ALA A 90 -0.51 -7.96 13.29
N TYR A 91 -1.74 -7.80 13.78
CA TYR A 91 -2.07 -7.07 14.99
C TYR A 91 -2.75 -8.00 15.99
N SER A 92 -2.57 -7.69 17.26
CA SER A 92 -3.11 -8.40 18.43
C SER A 92 -4.14 -7.54 19.13
#